data_AF-A0A2C5YY67-F1
#
_entry.id   AF-A0A2C5YY67-F1
#
_cell.length_a   1.000
_cell.length_b   1.000
_cell.length_c   1.000
_cell.angle_alpha   90.00
_cell.angle_beta   90.00
_cell.angle_gamma   90.00
#
_symmetry.space_group_name_H-M   'P 1'
#
loop_
_entity.id
_entity.type
_entity.pdbx_description
1 polymer ?
#
loop_
_entity_poly.entity_id
_entity_poly.type
_entity_poly.pdbx_seq_one_letter_code
_entity_poly.pdbx_strand_id
1 'polypeptide(L)'
;MANEVLFQAVGVILAIILYHRYSRTRPAGKLPPGPKPLPLLGNINDLPPKGIPEYQHWLKHMRQYGPLSSVTVLGQTTVIFHDRQAAYELLERTAKKTSGRPWLVFGPKLCGFDRVMINKQPDEEAFRCHRRLMHTQFGSNNAVASYHDVLKAEVKVLLLRIWRQPERTLELLKTATGSIILKVTYGYAIDQENKDPLLDIVGRMMDDLSMAFAALTWLVDLIPALQYLPSFLPGMGFKKTAEECKKTSLAVEDIPYAFTRRQMESSNPRPSYVSRLLQDSSRDSLGPEEKTANESDIKTTACTIFGGGADTTSASLTAFVLAMTLNPEVQKKAQQEIDSLTGSTRLPSFEDRPQLPYTDAIVTETLRWLPVAPMGTAHRATEDTFYNGYLIPKGAQLVPSIWWFTHDPDVYRDPDSFDPDRYAARNEPDPKAAVFGFGRRRCPGMYFADANLFLIAAQMLAVFTIGKAVGEDGKEVVPEIRTTPGLISNSPPESRRPALVGCGVVGAVVGPVRVTGSGPEWGRMNPVRGRLADREARNPENRLQERHHYIKYGDVFSLFGL
;
A
#
# COMPACT_ATOMS: atom_id res chain seq x y z
N MET A 1 -10.87 -51.37 -18.28
CA MET A 1 -11.84 -50.27 -18.44
C MET A 1 -11.37 -48.94 -17.83
N ALA A 2 -11.12 -48.81 -16.53
CA ALA A 2 -10.69 -47.51 -15.95
C ALA A 2 -9.37 -46.96 -16.52
N ASN A 3 -8.38 -47.83 -16.77
CA ASN A 3 -7.09 -47.42 -17.34
C ASN A 3 -7.19 -47.03 -18.83
N GLU A 4 -8.04 -47.67 -19.62
CA GLU A 4 -8.23 -47.33 -21.04
C GLU A 4 -8.92 -45.97 -21.22
N VAL A 5 -9.92 -45.67 -20.38
CA VAL A 5 -10.57 -44.36 -20.36
C VAL A 5 -9.58 -43.26 -19.96
N LEU A 6 -8.66 -43.55 -19.03
CA LEU A 6 -7.60 -42.61 -18.66
C LEU A 6 -6.61 -42.36 -19.80
N PHE A 7 -6.16 -43.41 -20.51
CA PHE A 7 -5.29 -43.27 -21.68
C PHE A 7 -5.95 -42.50 -22.82
N GLN A 8 -7.23 -42.75 -23.07
CA GLN A 8 -8.00 -42.01 -24.08
C GLN A 8 -8.19 -40.54 -23.69
N ALA A 9 -8.48 -40.25 -22.41
CA ALA A 9 -8.60 -38.89 -21.91
C ALA A 9 -7.26 -38.13 -22.03
N VAL A 10 -6.14 -38.75 -21.64
CA VAL A 10 -4.80 -38.16 -21.79
C VAL A 10 -4.45 -37.94 -23.26
N GLY A 11 -4.78 -38.88 -24.14
CA GLY A 11 -4.58 -38.76 -25.59
C GLY A 11 -5.37 -37.60 -26.20
N VAL A 12 -6.64 -37.42 -25.81
CA VAL A 12 -7.48 -36.30 -26.25
C VAL A 12 -6.95 -34.97 -25.72
N ILE A 13 -6.54 -34.91 -24.45
CA ILE A 13 -5.93 -33.70 -23.86
C ILE A 13 -4.65 -33.33 -24.60
N LEU A 14 -3.76 -34.31 -24.88
CA LEU A 14 -2.55 -34.11 -25.67
C LEU A 14 -2.87 -33.63 -27.10
N ALA A 15 -3.86 -34.21 -27.75
CA ALA A 15 -4.28 -33.80 -29.09
C ALA A 15 -4.85 -32.38 -29.11
N ILE A 16 -5.67 -32.01 -28.12
CA ILE A 16 -6.19 -30.64 -27.97
C ILE A 16 -5.04 -29.67 -27.71
N ILE A 17 -4.09 -30.02 -26.84
CA ILE A 17 -2.91 -29.19 -26.54
C ILE A 17 -2.03 -28.99 -27.78
N LEU A 18 -1.75 -30.06 -28.53
CA LEU A 18 -0.96 -30.02 -29.76
C LEU A 18 -1.68 -29.24 -30.86
N TYR A 19 -2.98 -29.45 -31.02
CA TYR A 19 -3.82 -28.67 -31.93
C TYR A 19 -3.81 -27.19 -31.55
N HIS A 20 -3.98 -26.86 -30.27
CA HIS A 20 -3.99 -25.47 -29.82
C HIS A 20 -2.62 -24.80 -29.95
N ARG A 21 -1.53 -25.58 -29.83
CA ARG A 21 -0.16 -25.12 -30.08
C ARG A 21 0.13 -24.92 -31.56
N TYR A 22 -0.42 -25.77 -32.42
CA TYR A 22 -0.29 -25.67 -33.88
C TYR A 22 -1.20 -24.58 -34.47
N SER A 23 -2.40 -24.42 -33.92
CA SER A 23 -3.41 -23.43 -34.32
C SER A 23 -3.15 -22.05 -33.75
N ARG A 24 -2.28 -21.91 -32.75
CA ARG A 24 -1.75 -20.61 -32.33
C ARG A 24 -0.89 -20.09 -33.47
N THR A 25 -1.46 -19.16 -34.23
CA THR A 25 -0.73 -18.32 -35.17
C THR A 25 0.52 -17.81 -34.45
N ARG A 26 1.70 -18.01 -35.09
CA ARG A 26 2.94 -17.43 -34.58
C ARG A 26 2.66 -15.95 -34.31
N PRO A 27 2.96 -15.42 -33.11
CA PRO A 27 2.77 -14.01 -32.84
C PRO A 27 3.45 -13.22 -33.96
N ALA A 28 2.76 -12.19 -34.48
CA ALA A 28 3.22 -11.41 -35.62
C ALA A 28 4.52 -10.62 -35.34
N GLY A 29 5.08 -10.73 -34.14
CA GLY A 29 6.34 -10.12 -33.73
C GLY A 29 7.03 -10.92 -32.63
N LYS A 30 8.29 -10.55 -32.33
CA LYS A 30 9.09 -11.15 -31.28
C LYS A 30 8.64 -10.61 -29.92
N LEU A 31 8.44 -11.49 -28.92
CA LEU A 31 8.25 -11.05 -27.54
C LEU A 31 9.54 -10.42 -27.00
N PRO A 32 9.46 -9.58 -25.95
CA PRO A 32 10.64 -9.13 -25.24
C PRO A 32 11.54 -10.29 -24.78
N PRO A 33 12.87 -10.11 -24.70
CA PRO A 33 13.80 -11.15 -24.29
C PRO A 33 13.43 -11.78 -22.93
N GLY A 34 13.79 -13.05 -22.75
CA GLY A 34 13.47 -13.78 -21.54
C GLY A 34 14.00 -15.21 -21.54
N PRO A 35 13.87 -15.93 -20.42
CA PRO A 35 14.31 -17.30 -20.28
C PRO A 35 13.59 -18.20 -21.29
N LYS A 36 14.29 -19.21 -21.81
CA LYS A 36 13.71 -20.16 -22.75
C LYS A 36 12.60 -20.95 -22.03
N PRO A 37 11.34 -20.87 -22.49
CA PRO A 37 10.22 -21.52 -21.82
C PRO A 37 10.32 -23.05 -21.94
N LEU A 38 9.96 -23.76 -20.87
CA LEU A 38 9.72 -25.19 -20.92
C LEU A 38 8.51 -25.48 -21.83
N PRO A 39 8.50 -26.63 -22.54
CA PRO A 39 7.30 -27.06 -23.25
C PRO A 39 6.08 -27.09 -22.33
N LEU A 40 4.97 -26.49 -22.76
CA LEU A 40 3.68 -26.41 -22.05
C LEU A 40 3.67 -25.52 -20.81
N LEU A 41 4.59 -25.74 -19.86
CA LEU A 41 4.62 -25.03 -18.57
C LEU A 41 5.17 -23.61 -18.70
N GLY A 42 6.01 -23.35 -19.69
CA GLY A 42 6.65 -22.05 -19.86
C GLY A 42 7.75 -21.79 -18.84
N ASN A 43 7.76 -20.59 -18.27
CA ASN A 43 8.78 -20.06 -17.35
C ASN A 43 8.40 -20.22 -15.88
N ILE A 44 7.75 -21.34 -15.53
CA ILE A 44 7.25 -21.57 -14.16
C ILE A 44 8.39 -21.62 -13.11
N ASN A 45 9.58 -22.06 -13.52
CA ASN A 45 10.77 -22.13 -12.66
C ASN A 45 11.52 -20.80 -12.57
N ASP A 46 11.13 -19.80 -13.37
CA ASP A 46 11.76 -18.47 -13.42
C ASP A 46 10.99 -17.44 -12.56
N LEU A 47 10.01 -17.89 -11.79
CA LEU A 47 9.19 -17.03 -10.92
C LEU A 47 9.90 -16.69 -9.60
N PRO A 48 9.54 -15.57 -8.94
CA PRO A 48 10.12 -15.19 -7.66
C PRO A 48 9.97 -16.30 -6.61
N PRO A 49 11.05 -16.67 -5.90
CA PRO A 49 10.94 -17.60 -4.80
C PRO A 49 10.15 -16.99 -3.64
N LYS A 50 9.50 -17.85 -2.85
CA LYS A 50 8.70 -17.42 -1.69
C LYS A 50 9.55 -16.66 -0.68
N GLY A 51 8.95 -15.64 -0.06
CA GLY A 51 9.58 -14.87 1.02
C GLY A 51 10.58 -13.82 0.55
N ILE A 52 10.89 -13.76 -0.75
CA ILE A 52 11.77 -12.73 -1.32
C ILE A 52 10.91 -11.61 -1.92
N PRO A 53 11.22 -10.33 -1.64
CA PRO A 53 10.59 -9.21 -2.32
C PRO A 53 10.72 -9.32 -3.84
N GLU A 54 9.61 -9.23 -4.56
CA GLU A 54 9.55 -9.53 -6.00
C GLU A 54 10.53 -8.67 -6.82
N TYR A 55 10.72 -7.40 -6.45
CA TYR A 55 11.64 -6.51 -7.15
C TYR A 55 13.08 -7.04 -7.17
N GLN A 56 13.54 -7.68 -6.08
CA GLN A 56 14.90 -8.24 -6.01
C GLN A 56 15.10 -9.39 -7.00
N HIS A 57 14.06 -10.20 -7.21
CA HIS A 57 14.07 -11.25 -8.22
C HIS A 57 14.13 -10.66 -9.63
N TRP A 58 13.25 -9.69 -9.92
CA TRP A 58 13.16 -9.09 -11.25
C TRP A 58 14.37 -8.23 -11.62
N LEU A 59 15.11 -7.69 -10.66
CA LEU A 59 16.41 -7.05 -10.91
C LEU A 59 17.45 -8.03 -11.46
N LYS A 60 17.49 -9.27 -10.96
CA LYS A 60 18.37 -10.31 -11.51
C LYS A 60 17.98 -10.64 -12.95
N HIS A 61 16.68 -10.69 -13.21
CA HIS A 61 16.13 -10.89 -14.54
C HIS A 61 16.53 -9.75 -15.50
N MET A 62 16.45 -8.50 -15.06
CA MET A 62 16.92 -7.33 -15.82
C MET A 62 18.39 -7.45 -16.22
N ARG A 63 19.26 -7.85 -15.28
CA ARG A 63 20.71 -8.00 -15.56
C ARG A 63 20.99 -9.06 -16.63
N GLN A 64 20.13 -10.06 -16.77
CA GLN A 64 20.29 -11.14 -17.74
C GLN A 64 19.66 -10.85 -19.10
N TYR A 65 18.48 -10.22 -19.12
CA TYR A 65 17.66 -10.08 -20.33
C TYR A 65 17.49 -8.64 -20.82
N GLY A 66 18.02 -7.67 -20.06
CA GLY A 66 17.96 -6.26 -20.38
C GLY A 66 16.76 -5.54 -19.73
N PRO A 67 16.59 -4.24 -20.04
CA PRO A 67 15.66 -3.36 -19.33
C PRO A 67 14.18 -3.60 -19.71
N LEU A 68 13.93 -4.37 -20.78
CA LEU A 68 12.61 -4.86 -21.15
C LEU A 68 12.70 -6.38 -21.30
N SER A 69 11.92 -7.11 -20.51
CA SER A 69 11.99 -8.57 -20.51
C SER A 69 10.61 -9.20 -20.33
N SER A 70 10.46 -10.49 -20.67
CA SER A 70 9.20 -11.21 -20.53
C SER A 70 9.37 -12.63 -20.03
N VAL A 71 8.34 -13.13 -19.36
CA VAL A 71 8.15 -14.53 -18.99
C VAL A 71 6.76 -14.98 -19.43
N THR A 72 6.60 -16.25 -19.76
CA THR A 72 5.30 -16.82 -20.13
C THR A 72 5.05 -18.08 -19.32
N VAL A 73 3.96 -18.13 -18.55
CA VAL A 73 3.56 -19.30 -17.76
C VAL A 73 2.20 -19.78 -18.23
N LEU A 74 2.09 -21.03 -18.66
CA LEU A 74 0.84 -21.62 -19.18
C LEU A 74 0.12 -20.75 -20.23
N GLY A 75 0.89 -20.05 -21.06
CA GLY A 75 0.36 -19.17 -22.11
C GLY A 75 -0.05 -17.77 -21.66
N GLN A 76 0.07 -17.44 -20.37
CA GLN A 76 -0.04 -16.07 -19.85
C GLN A 76 1.33 -15.40 -19.90
N THR A 77 1.45 -14.35 -20.71
CA THR A 77 2.69 -13.55 -20.82
C THR A 77 2.68 -12.43 -19.79
N THR A 78 3.82 -12.23 -19.12
CA THR A 78 4.10 -11.08 -18.25
C THR A 78 5.33 -10.37 -18.80
N VAL A 79 5.20 -9.06 -19.02
CA VAL A 79 6.26 -8.17 -19.47
C VAL A 79 6.67 -7.29 -18.29
N ILE A 80 7.96 -7.29 -17.98
CA ILE A 80 8.56 -6.55 -16.87
C ILE A 80 9.37 -5.38 -17.43
N PHE A 81 9.07 -4.17 -16.95
CA PHE A 81 9.75 -2.94 -17.35
C PHE A 81 10.76 -2.49 -16.28
N HIS A 82 12.03 -2.44 -16.65
CA HIS A 82 13.07 -1.69 -15.94
C HIS A 82 13.49 -0.45 -16.74
N ASP A 83 13.00 -0.29 -17.96
CA ASP A 83 13.06 0.97 -18.70
C ASP A 83 11.92 1.92 -18.31
N ARG A 84 12.27 3.08 -17.73
CA ARG A 84 11.31 4.14 -17.36
C ARG A 84 10.61 4.71 -18.60
N GLN A 85 11.31 4.84 -19.72
CA GLN A 85 10.73 5.32 -20.97
C GLN A 85 9.70 4.34 -21.52
N ALA A 86 9.98 3.03 -21.45
CA ALA A 86 9.00 2.00 -21.83
C ALA A 86 7.73 2.08 -20.98
N ALA A 87 7.86 2.25 -19.66
CA ALA A 87 6.71 2.43 -18.78
C ALA A 87 5.91 3.69 -19.13
N TYR A 88 6.57 4.82 -19.42
CA TYR A 88 5.90 6.04 -19.85
C TYR A 88 5.16 5.86 -21.19
N GLU A 89 5.82 5.33 -22.22
CA GLU A 89 5.20 5.16 -23.52
C GLU A 89 4.01 4.19 -23.49
N LEU A 90 4.17 3.07 -22.79
CA LEU A 90 3.14 2.04 -22.74
C LEU A 90 2.03 2.37 -21.76
N LEU A 91 2.34 2.78 -20.54
CA LEU A 91 1.35 2.92 -19.45
C LEU A 91 0.77 4.34 -19.33
N GLU A 92 1.48 5.37 -19.81
CA GLU A 92 0.99 6.76 -19.86
C GLU A 92 0.45 7.10 -21.25
N ARG A 93 1.32 7.16 -22.28
CA ARG A 93 0.91 7.62 -23.62
C ARG A 93 -0.08 6.66 -24.28
N THR A 94 0.15 5.36 -24.14
CA THR A 94 -0.65 4.30 -24.77
C THR A 94 -1.67 3.69 -23.79
N ALA A 95 -1.98 4.39 -22.69
CA ALA A 95 -2.85 3.92 -21.63
C ALA A 95 -4.22 3.38 -22.11
N LYS A 96 -4.70 3.77 -23.30
CA LYS A 96 -5.99 3.27 -23.83
C LYS A 96 -5.95 1.78 -24.10
N LYS A 97 -4.78 1.26 -24.44
CA LYS A 97 -4.53 -0.13 -24.80
C LYS A 97 -3.93 -0.94 -23.65
N THR A 98 -3.48 -0.29 -22.59
CA THR A 98 -2.61 -0.90 -21.55
C THR A 98 -3.09 -0.61 -20.12
N SER A 99 -4.20 0.11 -19.92
CA SER A 99 -4.73 0.38 -18.59
C SER A 99 -5.67 -0.71 -18.05
N GLY A 100 -5.74 -1.89 -18.67
CA GLY A 100 -6.48 -3.03 -18.13
C GLY A 100 -5.90 -3.54 -16.81
N ARG A 101 -6.64 -4.38 -16.09
CA ARG A 101 -6.13 -5.11 -14.90
C ARG A 101 -6.11 -6.60 -15.18
N PRO A 102 -5.09 -7.39 -14.80
CA PRO A 102 -5.07 -8.82 -15.06
C PRO A 102 -6.37 -9.54 -14.63
N TRP A 103 -6.85 -10.47 -15.44
CA TRP A 103 -8.00 -11.30 -15.08
C TRP A 103 -7.54 -12.37 -14.10
N LEU A 104 -7.73 -12.11 -12.81
CA LEU A 104 -7.39 -13.04 -11.73
C LEU A 104 -8.67 -13.64 -11.14
N VAL A 105 -8.64 -14.92 -10.79
CA VAL A 105 -9.77 -15.64 -10.21
C VAL A 105 -9.75 -15.51 -8.70
N PHE A 106 -8.57 -15.64 -8.08
CA PHE A 106 -8.45 -15.66 -6.63
C PHE A 106 -8.88 -14.32 -6.02
N GLY A 107 -8.13 -13.25 -6.26
CA GLY A 107 -8.38 -11.94 -5.65
C GLY A 107 -9.73 -11.32 -6.06
N PRO A 108 -9.93 -11.00 -7.34
CA PRO A 108 -11.16 -10.35 -7.79
C PRO A 108 -12.43 -11.18 -7.50
N LYS A 109 -12.46 -12.44 -7.96
CA LYS A 109 -13.71 -13.22 -7.95
C LYS A 109 -13.96 -13.96 -6.64
N LEU A 110 -12.95 -14.65 -6.08
CA LEU A 110 -13.14 -15.45 -4.87
C LEU A 110 -13.05 -14.61 -3.60
N CYS A 111 -12.07 -13.70 -3.49
CA CYS A 111 -11.92 -12.80 -2.35
C CYS A 111 -12.85 -11.57 -2.40
N GLY A 112 -13.59 -11.35 -3.50
CA GLY A 112 -14.54 -10.24 -3.63
C GLY A 112 -13.90 -8.87 -3.89
N PHE A 113 -12.62 -8.83 -4.30
CA PHE A 113 -11.94 -7.59 -4.64
C PHE A 113 -12.31 -7.02 -6.03
N ASP A 114 -13.21 -7.66 -6.78
CA ASP A 114 -13.84 -7.08 -7.98
C ASP A 114 -14.75 -5.87 -7.64
N ARG A 115 -15.16 -5.77 -6.37
CA ARG A 115 -15.92 -4.66 -5.82
C ARG A 115 -15.10 -3.39 -5.66
N VAL A 116 -13.81 -3.48 -5.32
CA VAL A 116 -12.96 -2.30 -5.14
C VAL A 116 -12.52 -1.69 -6.47
N MET A 117 -12.39 -0.35 -6.54
CA MET A 117 -12.13 0.35 -7.80
C MET A 117 -10.82 -0.08 -8.47
N ILE A 118 -9.79 -0.42 -7.68
CA ILE A 118 -8.45 -0.77 -8.18
C ILE A 118 -8.47 -1.90 -9.22
N ASN A 119 -9.46 -2.80 -9.15
CA ASN A 119 -9.58 -3.99 -10.00
C ASN A 119 -10.59 -3.87 -11.14
N LYS A 120 -11.38 -2.78 -11.19
CA LYS A 120 -12.36 -2.55 -12.27
C LYS A 120 -11.65 -2.26 -13.58
N GLN A 121 -12.21 -2.72 -14.69
CA GLN A 121 -11.65 -2.50 -16.03
C GLN A 121 -11.90 -1.05 -16.50
N PRO A 122 -11.03 -0.46 -17.33
CA PRO A 122 -11.10 0.96 -17.67
C PRO A 122 -12.28 1.31 -18.60
N ASP A 123 -12.80 0.31 -19.31
CA ASP A 123 -13.97 0.38 -20.19
C ASP A 123 -15.29 0.29 -19.43
N GLU A 124 -15.29 -0.23 -18.20
CA GLU A 124 -16.47 -0.23 -17.31
C GLU A 124 -16.89 1.21 -16.96
N GLU A 125 -18.18 1.48 -17.05
CA GLU A 125 -18.77 2.76 -16.63
C GLU A 125 -18.52 3.04 -15.15
N ALA A 126 -18.63 1.99 -14.31
CA ALA A 126 -18.33 2.05 -12.89
C ALA A 126 -16.92 2.61 -12.61
N PHE A 127 -15.89 2.14 -13.32
CA PHE A 127 -14.53 2.66 -13.15
C PHE A 127 -14.42 4.16 -13.47
N ARG A 128 -15.05 4.60 -14.57
CA ARG A 128 -15.06 6.03 -14.95
C ARG A 128 -15.80 6.87 -13.91
N CYS A 129 -16.94 6.39 -13.41
CA CYS A 129 -17.69 7.00 -12.33
C CYS A 129 -16.82 7.14 -11.06
N HIS A 130 -16.21 6.04 -10.60
CA HIS A 130 -15.38 6.02 -9.39
C HIS A 130 -14.19 6.97 -9.49
N ARG A 131 -13.50 6.99 -10.64
CA ARG A 131 -12.40 7.94 -10.89
C ARG A 131 -12.86 9.38 -10.82
N ARG A 132 -14.01 9.72 -11.42
CA ARG A 132 -14.59 11.06 -11.35
C ARG A 132 -14.90 11.46 -9.90
N LEU A 133 -15.58 10.59 -9.14
CA LEU A 133 -15.93 10.88 -7.74
C LEU A 133 -14.69 11.15 -6.87
N MET A 134 -13.68 10.29 -6.96
CA MET A 134 -12.44 10.47 -6.19
C MET A 134 -11.65 11.70 -6.66
N HIS A 135 -11.62 11.98 -7.97
CA HIS A 135 -10.93 13.15 -8.51
C HIS A 135 -11.54 14.46 -8.01
N THR A 136 -12.87 14.54 -7.86
CA THR A 136 -13.53 15.74 -7.30
C THR A 136 -13.05 16.05 -5.88
N GLN A 137 -12.66 15.05 -5.09
CA GLN A 137 -12.26 15.22 -3.69
C GLN A 137 -10.75 15.33 -3.49
N PHE A 138 -9.97 14.58 -4.29
CA PHE A 138 -8.53 14.42 -4.07
C PHE A 138 -7.68 14.77 -5.30
N GLY A 139 -8.29 15.16 -6.41
CA GLY A 139 -7.61 15.35 -7.71
C GLY A 139 -6.77 16.63 -7.83
N SER A 140 -6.74 17.49 -6.80
CA SER A 140 -5.90 18.70 -6.79
C SER A 140 -5.58 19.13 -5.36
N ASN A 141 -4.55 19.97 -5.21
CA ASN A 141 -4.23 20.63 -3.95
C ASN A 141 -5.41 21.45 -3.40
N ASN A 142 -6.17 22.12 -4.27
CA ASN A 142 -7.34 22.90 -3.85
C ASN A 142 -8.46 22.01 -3.27
N ALA A 143 -8.70 20.84 -3.86
CA ALA A 143 -9.68 19.90 -3.34
C ALA A 143 -9.25 19.37 -1.96
N VAL A 144 -7.96 19.05 -1.81
CA VAL A 144 -7.36 18.57 -0.56
C VAL A 144 -7.34 19.63 0.54
N ALA A 145 -7.25 20.91 0.18
CA ALA A 145 -7.23 22.02 1.14
C ALA A 145 -8.45 22.03 2.09
N SER A 146 -9.60 21.54 1.62
CA SER A 146 -10.81 21.39 2.44
C SER A 146 -10.66 20.43 3.62
N TYR A 147 -9.62 19.58 3.61
CA TYR A 147 -9.31 18.63 4.69
C TYR A 147 -8.16 19.08 5.58
N HIS A 148 -7.55 20.24 5.34
CA HIS A 148 -6.41 20.72 6.11
C HIS A 148 -6.69 20.83 7.61
N ASP A 149 -7.90 21.21 8.02
CA ASP A 149 -8.25 21.29 9.44
C ASP A 149 -8.32 19.92 10.11
N VAL A 150 -8.83 18.91 9.40
CA VAL A 150 -8.84 17.52 9.89
C VAL A 150 -7.40 17.02 10.04
N LEU A 151 -6.55 17.26 9.04
CA LEU A 151 -5.13 16.91 9.09
C LEU A 151 -4.44 17.61 10.27
N LYS A 152 -4.57 18.94 10.40
CA LYS A 152 -3.97 19.73 11.49
C LYS A 152 -4.42 19.23 12.87
N ALA A 153 -5.69 18.89 13.03
CA ALA A 153 -6.21 18.38 14.30
C ALA A 153 -5.66 16.99 14.65
N GLU A 154 -5.65 16.05 13.69
CA GLU A 154 -5.15 14.69 13.90
C GLU A 154 -3.65 14.63 14.13
N VAL A 155 -2.87 15.45 13.42
CA VAL A 155 -1.41 15.51 13.64
C VAL A 155 -1.09 16.02 15.04
N LYS A 156 -1.82 17.02 15.57
CA LYS A 156 -1.63 17.45 16.96
C LYS A 156 -1.89 16.34 17.97
N VAL A 157 -2.95 15.55 17.76
CA VAL A 157 -3.26 14.38 18.61
C VAL A 157 -2.14 13.35 18.52
N LEU A 158 -1.67 13.05 17.31
CA LEU A 158 -0.55 12.14 17.06
C LEU A 158 0.71 12.58 17.83
N LEU A 159 1.13 13.84 17.71
CA LEU A 159 2.33 14.34 18.38
C LEU A 159 2.22 14.22 19.90
N LEU A 160 1.06 14.57 20.49
CA LEU A 160 0.84 14.44 21.93
C LEU A 160 0.91 12.98 22.39
N ARG A 161 0.40 12.04 21.59
CA ARG A 161 0.45 10.60 21.91
C ARG A 161 1.86 10.05 21.77
N ILE A 162 2.60 10.45 20.73
CA ILE A 162 4.00 10.09 20.56
C ILE A 162 4.83 10.61 21.75
N TRP A 163 4.59 11.84 22.20
CA TRP A 163 5.30 12.41 23.34
C TRP A 163 5.06 11.61 24.64
N ARG A 164 3.84 11.08 24.83
CA ARG A 164 3.50 10.24 26.00
C ARG A 164 4.03 8.81 25.90
N GLN A 165 4.05 8.24 24.69
CA GLN A 165 4.33 6.82 24.43
C GLN A 165 5.26 6.69 23.19
N PRO A 166 6.51 7.19 23.27
CA PRO A 166 7.44 7.21 22.13
C PRO A 166 7.74 5.81 21.58
N GLU A 167 7.70 4.78 22.42
CA GLU A 167 7.88 3.38 22.04
C GLU A 167 6.80 2.84 21.10
N ARG A 168 5.62 3.49 21.04
CA ARG A 168 4.49 3.12 20.18
C ARG A 168 4.41 3.93 18.88
N THR A 169 5.42 4.74 18.56
CA THR A 169 5.39 5.68 17.42
C THR A 169 4.84 5.10 16.13
N LEU A 170 5.29 3.92 15.71
CA LEU A 170 4.86 3.32 14.44
C LEU A 170 3.40 2.83 14.48
N GLU A 171 2.95 2.32 15.63
CA GLU A 171 1.54 1.99 15.85
C GLU A 171 0.69 3.26 15.79
N LEU A 172 1.14 4.33 16.47
CA LEU A 172 0.46 5.61 16.51
C LEU A 172 0.36 6.28 15.12
N LEU A 173 1.39 6.14 14.28
CA LEU A 173 1.34 6.60 12.88
C LEU A 173 0.27 5.85 12.10
N LYS A 174 0.16 4.52 12.25
CA LYS A 174 -0.91 3.72 11.64
C LYS A 174 -2.28 4.14 12.15
N THR A 175 -2.41 4.39 13.45
CA THR A 175 -3.66 4.88 14.05
C THR A 175 -4.04 6.26 13.51
N ALA A 176 -3.08 7.18 13.36
CA ALA A 176 -3.35 8.53 12.88
C ALA A 176 -3.76 8.56 11.40
N THR A 177 -3.06 7.84 10.51
CA THR A 177 -3.46 7.78 9.09
C THR A 177 -4.83 7.15 8.93
N GLY A 178 -5.13 6.10 9.70
CA GLY A 178 -6.43 5.47 9.77
C GLY A 178 -7.54 6.41 10.29
N SER A 179 -7.27 7.14 11.38
CA SER A 179 -8.19 8.14 11.95
C SER A 179 -8.52 9.24 10.95
N ILE A 180 -7.49 9.80 10.31
CA ILE A 180 -7.62 10.86 9.30
C ILE A 180 -8.55 10.40 8.18
N ILE A 181 -8.28 9.23 7.59
CA ILE A 181 -9.05 8.79 6.43
C ILE A 181 -10.46 8.35 6.80
N LEU A 182 -10.69 7.81 8.00
CA LEU A 182 -12.02 7.50 8.53
C LEU A 182 -12.85 8.77 8.76
N LYS A 183 -12.25 9.83 9.30
CA LYS A 183 -12.90 11.14 9.48
C LYS A 183 -13.27 11.74 8.13
N VAL A 184 -12.32 11.79 7.20
CA VAL A 184 -12.53 12.35 5.85
C VAL A 184 -13.61 11.57 5.07
N THR A 185 -13.56 10.25 5.14
CA THR A 185 -14.41 9.39 4.30
C THR A 185 -15.81 9.20 4.88
N TYR A 186 -15.90 8.93 6.18
CA TYR A 186 -17.13 8.47 6.84
C TYR A 186 -17.62 9.39 7.96
N GLY A 187 -16.88 10.44 8.32
CA GLY A 187 -17.22 11.28 9.47
C GLY A 187 -17.03 10.55 10.81
N TYR A 188 -16.27 9.46 10.80
CA TYR A 188 -16.04 8.57 11.93
C TYR A 188 -14.82 9.05 12.72
N ALA A 189 -14.99 9.32 14.02
CA ALA A 189 -13.87 9.61 14.92
C ALA A 189 -13.58 8.36 15.74
N ILE A 190 -12.36 7.83 15.60
CA ILE A 190 -11.90 6.68 16.36
C ILE A 190 -11.72 7.05 17.84
N ASP A 191 -11.82 6.04 18.70
CA ASP A 191 -11.23 6.13 20.04
C ASP A 191 -9.71 6.12 19.90
N GLN A 192 -9.05 7.12 20.46
CA GLN A 192 -7.60 7.25 20.40
C GLN A 192 -6.90 6.43 21.49
N GLU A 193 -7.57 6.05 22.58
CA GLU A 193 -6.92 5.30 23.66
C GLU A 193 -6.98 3.79 23.43
N ASN A 194 -8.07 3.32 22.82
CA ASN A 194 -8.32 1.90 22.57
C ASN A 194 -8.10 1.50 21.11
N LYS A 195 -7.96 0.19 20.87
CA LYS A 195 -7.92 -0.35 19.51
C LYS A 195 -9.27 -0.18 18.84
N ASP A 196 -9.28 0.50 17.70
CA ASP A 196 -10.48 0.69 16.92
C ASP A 196 -10.73 -0.50 15.97
N PRO A 197 -11.93 -1.11 16.00
CA PRO A 197 -12.21 -2.28 15.19
C PRO A 197 -12.16 -1.98 13.68
N LEU A 198 -12.44 -0.74 13.24
CA LEU A 198 -12.38 -0.37 11.82
C LEU A 198 -10.94 -0.35 11.32
N LEU A 199 -9.99 0.05 12.16
CA LEU A 199 -8.56 0.02 11.84
C LEU A 199 -8.00 -1.41 11.74
N ASP A 200 -8.47 -2.31 12.59
CA ASP A 200 -8.08 -3.72 12.53
C ASP A 200 -8.61 -4.40 11.26
N ILE A 201 -9.87 -4.18 10.89
CA ILE A 201 -10.45 -4.81 9.69
C ILE A 201 -9.83 -4.27 8.40
N VAL A 202 -9.51 -2.97 8.32
CA VAL A 202 -8.87 -2.40 7.12
C VAL A 202 -7.43 -2.88 6.99
N GLY A 203 -6.71 -3.01 8.10
CA GLY A 203 -5.37 -3.59 8.12
C GLY A 203 -5.38 -5.02 7.57
N ARG A 204 -6.30 -5.86 8.06
CA ARG A 204 -6.48 -7.23 7.55
C ARG A 204 -6.87 -7.25 6.07
N MET A 205 -7.75 -6.36 5.63
CA MET A 205 -8.13 -6.27 4.21
C MET A 205 -6.93 -5.93 3.33
N MET A 206 -6.04 -5.05 3.79
CA MET A 206 -4.84 -4.66 3.03
C MET A 206 -3.79 -5.77 3.00
N ASP A 207 -3.64 -6.54 4.08
CA ASP A 207 -2.83 -7.77 4.08
C ASP A 207 -3.39 -8.80 3.10
N ASP A 208 -4.71 -9.04 3.14
CA ASP A 208 -5.43 -9.93 2.22
C ASP A 208 -5.28 -9.47 0.76
N LEU A 209 -5.37 -8.17 0.50
CA LEU A 209 -5.17 -7.58 -0.83
C LEU A 209 -3.73 -7.78 -1.32
N SER A 210 -2.74 -7.49 -0.47
CA SER A 210 -1.33 -7.64 -0.82
C SER A 210 -0.99 -9.09 -1.20
N MET A 211 -1.53 -10.05 -0.45
CA MET A 211 -1.40 -11.48 -0.72
C MET A 211 -2.18 -11.93 -1.97
N ALA A 212 -3.41 -11.43 -2.16
CA ALA A 212 -4.27 -11.84 -3.27
C ALA A 212 -3.76 -11.39 -4.65
N PHE A 213 -3.02 -10.28 -4.70
CA PHE A 213 -2.48 -9.70 -5.93
C PHE A 213 -0.97 -9.90 -6.12
N ALA A 214 -0.32 -10.63 -5.22
CA ALA A 214 1.05 -11.08 -5.41
C ALA A 214 1.14 -11.95 -6.67
N ALA A 215 2.04 -11.59 -7.60
CA ALA A 215 2.00 -12.12 -8.96
C ALA A 215 2.20 -13.64 -8.97
N LEU A 216 1.31 -14.36 -9.65
CA LEU A 216 1.43 -15.80 -9.94
C LEU A 216 1.49 -16.71 -8.69
N THR A 217 1.05 -16.19 -7.53
CA THR A 217 1.01 -16.92 -6.26
C THR A 217 -0.04 -18.03 -6.25
N TRP A 218 -1.20 -17.80 -6.90
CA TRP A 218 -2.36 -18.68 -6.81
C TRP A 218 -2.52 -19.54 -8.06
N LEU A 219 -2.49 -20.86 -7.91
CA LEU A 219 -2.64 -21.79 -9.03
C LEU A 219 -4.00 -21.62 -9.74
N VAL A 220 -5.05 -21.22 -9.03
CA VAL A 220 -6.37 -20.94 -9.62
C VAL A 220 -6.37 -19.76 -10.59
N ASP A 221 -5.40 -18.85 -10.51
CA ASP A 221 -5.23 -17.77 -11.49
C ASP A 221 -4.60 -18.29 -12.79
N LEU A 222 -3.80 -19.35 -12.72
CA LEU A 222 -3.24 -20.03 -13.89
C LEU A 222 -4.21 -21.05 -14.49
N ILE A 223 -4.94 -21.76 -13.63
CA ILE A 223 -5.90 -22.81 -14.01
C ILE A 223 -7.27 -22.46 -13.40
N PRO A 224 -8.05 -21.58 -14.07
CA PRO A 224 -9.35 -21.14 -13.56
C PRO A 224 -10.34 -22.27 -13.28
N ALA A 225 -10.20 -23.43 -13.94
CA ALA A 225 -11.05 -24.59 -13.72
C ALA A 225 -11.02 -25.10 -12.26
N LEU A 226 -9.92 -24.86 -11.52
CA LEU A 226 -9.79 -25.27 -10.11
C LEU A 226 -10.84 -24.62 -9.21
N GLN A 227 -11.42 -23.48 -9.61
CA GLN A 227 -12.47 -22.83 -8.82
C GLN A 227 -13.74 -23.68 -8.69
N TYR A 228 -13.98 -24.63 -9.59
CA TYR A 228 -15.17 -25.48 -9.61
C TYR A 228 -15.00 -26.78 -8.82
N LEU A 229 -13.76 -27.13 -8.44
CA LEU A 229 -13.49 -28.36 -7.68
C LEU A 229 -14.02 -28.26 -6.24
N PRO A 230 -14.59 -29.33 -5.65
CA PRO A 230 -15.06 -29.30 -4.26
C PRO A 230 -13.97 -28.92 -3.26
N SER A 231 -14.32 -28.18 -2.20
CA SER A 231 -13.38 -27.64 -1.21
C SER A 231 -12.69 -28.71 -0.34
N PHE A 232 -13.27 -29.92 -0.24
CA PHE A 232 -12.69 -31.01 0.54
C PHE A 232 -11.51 -31.71 -0.18
N LEU A 233 -11.29 -31.45 -1.47
CA LEU A 233 -10.20 -32.08 -2.21
C LEU A 233 -8.83 -31.52 -1.75
N PRO A 234 -7.79 -32.37 -1.71
CA PRO A 234 -6.42 -31.91 -1.49
C PRO A 234 -6.05 -30.80 -2.48
N GLY A 235 -5.40 -29.74 -2.01
CA GLY A 235 -5.05 -28.58 -2.86
C GLY A 235 -6.05 -27.44 -2.83
N MET A 236 -7.29 -27.64 -2.37
CA MET A 236 -8.35 -26.64 -2.45
C MET A 236 -8.46 -25.71 -1.23
N GLY A 237 -7.44 -25.71 -0.36
CA GLY A 237 -7.39 -24.86 0.84
C GLY A 237 -7.51 -23.35 0.56
N PHE A 238 -7.12 -22.92 -0.65
CA PHE A 238 -7.26 -21.53 -1.10
C PHE A 238 -8.73 -21.04 -1.06
N LYS A 239 -9.72 -21.94 -1.19
CA LYS A 239 -11.14 -21.56 -1.13
C LYS A 239 -11.54 -21.03 0.24
N LYS A 240 -11.01 -21.63 1.31
CA LYS A 240 -11.24 -21.15 2.69
C LYS A 240 -10.60 -19.79 2.90
N THR A 241 -9.35 -19.62 2.44
CA THR A 241 -8.67 -18.32 2.48
C THR A 241 -9.48 -17.26 1.75
N ALA A 242 -9.95 -17.55 0.54
CA ALA A 242 -10.75 -16.61 -0.23
C ALA A 242 -12.08 -16.25 0.44
N GLU A 243 -12.73 -17.21 1.12
CA GLU A 243 -13.94 -16.94 1.90
C GLU A 243 -13.65 -16.00 3.09
N GLU A 244 -12.54 -16.20 3.79
CA GLU A 244 -12.08 -15.31 4.87
C GLU A 244 -11.79 -13.89 4.32
N CYS A 245 -11.04 -13.78 3.22
CA CYS A 245 -10.77 -12.49 2.58
C CYS A 245 -12.07 -11.79 2.14
N LYS A 246 -13.03 -12.55 1.59
CA LYS A 246 -14.33 -12.01 1.16
C LYS A 246 -15.14 -11.46 2.33
N LYS A 247 -15.16 -12.15 3.47
CA LYS A 247 -15.80 -11.65 4.70
C LYS A 247 -15.18 -10.34 5.15
N THR A 248 -13.85 -10.26 5.17
CA THR A 248 -13.12 -9.03 5.53
C THR A 248 -13.44 -7.89 4.55
N SER A 249 -13.37 -8.14 3.24
CA SER A 249 -13.64 -7.12 2.22
C SER A 249 -15.07 -6.57 2.31
N LEU A 250 -16.07 -7.42 2.54
CA LEU A 250 -17.45 -6.96 2.72
C LEU A 250 -17.64 -6.17 4.01
N ALA A 251 -16.99 -6.58 5.11
CA ALA A 251 -17.05 -5.87 6.38
C ALA A 251 -16.49 -4.44 6.27
N VAL A 252 -15.36 -4.25 5.57
CA VAL A 252 -14.76 -2.93 5.36
C VAL A 252 -15.64 -2.04 4.45
N GLU A 253 -16.35 -2.63 3.49
CA GLU A 253 -17.29 -1.90 2.64
C GLU A 253 -18.56 -1.48 3.41
N ASP A 254 -19.15 -2.40 4.17
CA ASP A 254 -20.49 -2.24 4.72
C ASP A 254 -20.53 -1.52 6.08
N ILE A 255 -19.59 -1.84 7.00
CA ILE A 255 -19.67 -1.36 8.39
C ILE A 255 -19.48 0.17 8.49
N PRO A 256 -18.41 0.77 7.92
CA PRO A 256 -18.22 2.22 8.01
C PRO A 256 -19.29 2.98 7.24
N TYR A 257 -19.78 2.43 6.12
CA TYR A 257 -20.88 3.02 5.36
C TYR A 257 -22.19 3.06 6.17
N ALA A 258 -22.55 1.94 6.81
CA ALA A 258 -23.72 1.85 7.66
C ALA A 258 -23.63 2.80 8.87
N PHE A 259 -22.42 3.01 9.41
CA PHE A 259 -22.19 4.04 10.43
C PHE A 259 -22.55 5.43 9.92
N THR A 260 -22.04 5.85 8.75
CA THR A 260 -22.33 7.19 8.21
C THR A 260 -23.82 7.37 7.96
N ARG A 261 -24.51 6.36 7.41
CA ARG A 261 -25.98 6.39 7.22
C ARG A 261 -26.73 6.68 8.52
N ARG A 262 -26.42 5.96 9.59
CA ARG A 262 -27.04 6.17 10.91
C ARG A 262 -26.68 7.54 11.50
N GLN A 263 -25.43 7.98 11.32
CA GLN A 263 -24.99 9.28 11.80
C GLN A 263 -25.73 10.44 11.12
N MET A 264 -26.06 10.30 9.83
CA MET A 264 -26.81 11.33 9.09
C MET A 264 -28.23 11.56 9.65
N GLU A 265 -28.79 10.57 10.35
CA GLU A 265 -30.10 10.66 11.02
C GLU A 265 -30.00 11.25 12.43
N SER A 266 -28.78 11.48 12.95
CA SER A 266 -28.55 12.05 14.28
C SER A 266 -28.74 13.57 14.31
N SER A 267 -28.87 14.14 15.51
CA SER A 267 -29.04 15.59 15.71
C SER A 267 -27.82 16.43 15.32
N ASN A 268 -26.64 15.83 15.16
CA ASN A 268 -25.41 16.53 14.79
C ASN A 268 -24.60 15.71 13.76
N PRO A 269 -25.06 15.66 12.50
CA PRO A 269 -24.40 14.90 11.46
C PRO A 269 -23.04 15.52 11.14
N ARG A 270 -22.00 14.69 11.03
CA ARG A 270 -20.67 15.17 10.64
C ARG A 270 -20.51 15.09 9.13
N PRO A 271 -20.05 16.16 8.46
CA PRO A 271 -19.81 16.13 7.03
C PRO A 271 -18.66 15.17 6.71
N SER A 272 -18.83 14.39 5.64
CA SER A 272 -17.86 13.43 5.15
C SER A 272 -18.02 13.24 3.64
N TYR A 273 -17.08 12.53 3.03
CA TYR A 273 -17.20 12.11 1.62
C TYR A 273 -18.53 11.39 1.36
N VAL A 274 -18.83 10.36 2.16
CA VAL A 274 -20.04 9.54 1.99
C VAL A 274 -21.29 10.36 2.25
N SER A 275 -21.34 11.14 3.34
CA SER A 275 -22.56 11.90 3.68
C SER A 275 -22.90 12.95 2.62
N ARG A 276 -21.89 13.60 2.05
CA ARG A 276 -22.08 14.60 0.99
C ARG A 276 -22.63 13.97 -0.28
N LEU A 277 -22.06 12.86 -0.74
CA LEU A 277 -22.56 12.16 -1.93
C LEU A 277 -23.98 11.62 -1.74
N LEU A 278 -24.31 11.15 -0.53
CA LEU A 278 -25.68 10.72 -0.22
C LEU A 278 -26.66 11.90 -0.24
N GLN A 279 -26.30 13.05 0.32
CA GLN A 279 -27.11 14.26 0.27
C GLN A 279 -27.32 14.74 -1.17
N ASP A 280 -26.27 14.78 -1.98
CA ASP A 280 -26.36 15.17 -3.39
C ASP A 280 -27.24 14.19 -4.19
N SER A 281 -27.15 12.89 -3.90
CA SER A 281 -27.99 11.87 -4.56
C SER A 281 -29.47 11.93 -4.20
N SER A 282 -29.80 12.50 -3.04
CA SER A 282 -31.18 12.68 -2.54
C SER A 282 -31.85 13.97 -3.01
N ARG A 283 -31.14 14.86 -3.71
CA ARG A 283 -31.73 16.08 -4.26
C ARG A 283 -32.53 15.74 -5.52
N ASP A 284 -33.86 15.77 -5.41
CA ASP A 284 -34.85 15.49 -6.48
C ASP A 284 -34.75 16.38 -7.73
N SER A 285 -33.82 17.34 -7.76
CA SER A 285 -33.64 18.31 -8.85
C SER A 285 -32.79 17.79 -10.01
N LEU A 286 -32.18 16.60 -9.87
CA LEU A 286 -31.31 16.01 -10.88
C LEU A 286 -32.10 14.96 -11.68
N GLY A 287 -32.12 15.10 -13.02
CA GLY A 287 -32.77 14.14 -13.92
C GLY A 287 -32.17 12.72 -13.80
N PRO A 288 -32.84 11.68 -14.34
CA PRO A 288 -32.31 10.30 -14.33
C PRO A 288 -30.90 10.17 -14.95
N GLU A 289 -30.57 11.05 -15.90
CA GLU A 289 -29.25 11.15 -16.55
C GLU A 289 -28.21 11.94 -15.72
N GLU A 290 -28.64 12.67 -14.68
CA GLU A 290 -27.80 13.45 -13.77
C GLU A 290 -27.54 12.77 -12.41
N LYS A 291 -28.12 11.57 -12.17
CA LYS A 291 -27.75 10.75 -11.00
C LYS A 291 -26.29 10.32 -11.11
N THR A 292 -25.42 11.14 -10.55
CA THR A 292 -23.96 11.11 -10.74
C THR A 292 -23.26 9.90 -10.13
N ALA A 293 -23.89 9.16 -9.21
CA ALA A 293 -23.39 7.91 -8.64
C ALA A 293 -24.52 7.15 -7.95
N ASN A 294 -24.54 5.83 -8.08
CA ASN A 294 -25.44 5.01 -7.27
C ASN A 294 -24.83 4.72 -5.88
N GLU A 295 -25.63 4.17 -4.96
CA GLU A 295 -25.18 3.83 -3.61
C GLU A 295 -24.01 2.83 -3.61
N SER A 296 -23.97 1.90 -4.56
CA SER A 296 -22.86 0.94 -4.70
C SER A 296 -21.55 1.61 -5.12
N ASP A 297 -21.61 2.65 -5.96
CA ASP A 297 -20.44 3.44 -6.37
C ASP A 297 -19.87 4.24 -5.20
N ILE A 298 -20.74 4.81 -4.36
CA ILE A 298 -20.35 5.52 -3.14
C ILE A 298 -19.64 4.56 -2.18
N LYS A 299 -20.21 3.38 -1.91
CA LYS A 299 -19.60 2.35 -1.07
C LYS A 299 -18.25 1.88 -1.60
N THR A 300 -18.19 1.58 -2.90
CA THR A 300 -16.97 1.12 -3.57
C THR A 300 -15.85 2.15 -3.45
N THR A 301 -16.14 3.41 -3.76
CA THR A 301 -15.14 4.48 -3.70
C THR A 301 -14.73 4.77 -2.27
N ALA A 302 -15.66 4.80 -1.31
CA ALA A 302 -15.35 4.99 0.10
C ALA A 302 -14.44 3.88 0.65
N CYS A 303 -14.73 2.61 0.34
CA CYS A 303 -13.90 1.47 0.70
C CYS A 303 -12.49 1.59 0.09
N THR A 304 -12.41 2.01 -1.18
CA THR A 304 -11.12 2.25 -1.87
C THR A 304 -10.32 3.37 -1.22
N ILE A 305 -10.97 4.49 -0.85
CA ILE A 305 -10.34 5.63 -0.16
C ILE A 305 -9.81 5.17 1.20
N PHE A 306 -10.59 4.40 1.96
CA PHE A 306 -10.22 3.93 3.29
C PHE A 306 -8.99 3.02 3.24
N GLY A 307 -9.03 1.95 2.44
CA GLY A 307 -7.91 1.02 2.30
C GLY A 307 -6.65 1.70 1.77
N GLY A 308 -6.80 2.50 0.70
CA GLY A 308 -5.67 3.19 0.08
C GLY A 308 -5.03 4.24 1.00
N GLY A 309 -5.82 5.05 1.70
CA GLY A 309 -5.31 6.16 2.51
C GLY A 309 -4.75 5.78 3.87
N ALA A 310 -5.22 4.67 4.47
CA ALA A 310 -4.79 4.24 5.80
C ALA A 310 -3.40 3.57 5.77
N ASP A 311 -3.28 2.47 5.03
CA ASP A 311 -2.13 1.56 5.15
C ASP A 311 -0.91 2.06 4.38
N THR A 312 -1.09 2.52 3.13
CA THR A 312 0.04 2.98 2.29
C THR A 312 0.73 4.22 2.85
N THR A 313 -0.04 5.18 3.38
CA THR A 313 0.52 6.38 4.02
C THR A 313 1.28 6.02 5.29
N SER A 314 0.79 5.05 6.08
CA SER A 314 1.47 4.55 7.27
C SER A 314 2.82 3.90 6.92
N ALA A 315 2.87 3.13 5.83
CA ALA A 315 4.11 2.55 5.32
C ALA A 315 5.14 3.62 4.95
N SER A 316 4.74 4.66 4.21
CA SER A 316 5.61 5.80 3.87
C SER A 316 6.10 6.56 5.12
N LEU A 317 5.24 6.77 6.12
CA LEU A 317 5.65 7.42 7.38
C LEU A 317 6.61 6.55 8.20
N THR A 318 6.44 5.23 8.15
CA THR A 318 7.39 4.28 8.76
C THR A 318 8.76 4.37 8.08
N ALA A 319 8.78 4.46 6.75
CA ALA A 319 10.01 4.69 5.98
C ALA A 319 10.66 6.03 6.33
N PHE A 320 9.87 7.09 6.51
CA PHE A 320 10.36 8.39 6.99
C PHE A 320 11.03 8.29 8.37
N VAL A 321 10.37 7.65 9.35
CA VAL A 321 10.97 7.46 10.69
C VAL A 321 12.27 6.67 10.62
N LEU A 322 12.32 5.62 9.80
CA LEU A 322 13.53 4.84 9.56
C LEU A 322 14.63 5.70 8.94
N ALA A 323 14.31 6.51 7.92
CA ALA A 323 15.27 7.41 7.28
C ALA A 323 15.85 8.43 8.27
N MET A 324 15.01 9.07 9.09
CA MET A 324 15.49 10.04 10.09
C MET A 324 16.31 9.38 11.20
N THR A 325 16.00 8.12 11.54
CA THR A 325 16.77 7.32 12.51
C THR A 325 18.19 7.02 12.01
N LEU A 326 18.33 6.76 10.70
CA LEU A 326 19.60 6.37 10.09
C LEU A 326 20.46 7.56 9.63
N ASN A 327 19.85 8.73 9.39
CA ASN A 327 20.49 9.91 8.80
C ASN A 327 20.28 11.16 9.71
N PRO A 328 20.90 11.20 10.89
CA PRO A 328 20.68 12.27 11.88
C PRO A 328 21.07 13.67 11.37
N GLU A 329 22.05 13.76 10.49
CA GLU A 329 22.45 15.01 9.81
C GLU A 329 21.35 15.57 8.91
N VAL A 330 20.62 14.69 8.21
CA VAL A 330 19.48 15.09 7.37
C VAL A 330 18.37 15.68 8.24
N GLN A 331 17.99 15.00 9.33
CA GLN A 331 17.01 15.51 10.29
C GLN A 331 17.43 16.86 10.88
N LYS A 332 18.69 17.00 11.30
CA LYS A 332 19.20 18.23 11.92
C LYS A 332 19.12 19.43 10.97
N LYS A 333 19.43 19.23 9.70
CA LYS A 333 19.34 20.30 8.68
C LYS A 333 17.89 20.74 8.45
N ALA A 334 16.94 19.80 8.44
CA ALA A 334 15.51 20.14 8.34
C ALA A 334 14.97 20.83 9.59
N GLN A 335 15.40 20.40 10.78
CA GLN A 335 15.07 21.09 12.04
C GLN A 335 15.54 22.55 12.02
N GLN A 336 16.76 22.82 11.55
CA GLN A 336 17.28 24.18 11.40
C GLN A 336 16.45 25.02 10.42
N GLU A 337 16.03 24.44 9.29
CA GLU A 337 15.14 25.11 8.32
C GLU A 337 13.80 25.48 8.96
N ILE A 338 13.18 24.53 9.66
CA ILE A 338 11.89 24.71 10.35
C ILE A 338 12.00 25.74 11.48
N ASP A 339 13.03 25.65 12.31
CA ASP A 339 13.25 26.56 13.43
C ASP A 339 13.51 27.99 12.93
N SER A 340 14.25 28.15 11.84
CA SER A 340 14.52 29.46 11.23
C SER A 340 13.24 30.14 10.74
N LEU A 341 12.29 29.37 10.20
CA LEU A 341 11.01 29.90 9.72
C LEU A 341 9.99 30.14 10.85
N THR A 342 9.94 29.25 11.83
CA THR A 342 8.90 29.26 12.88
C THR A 342 9.33 29.96 14.18
N GLY A 343 10.63 30.22 14.33
CA GLY A 343 11.25 30.71 15.57
C GLY A 343 11.03 29.77 16.76
N SER A 344 10.73 28.49 16.49
CA SER A 344 10.34 27.48 17.49
C SER A 344 9.14 27.89 18.36
N THR A 345 8.33 28.87 17.92
CA THR A 345 7.18 29.42 18.67
C THR A 345 5.84 28.82 18.23
N ARG A 346 5.81 28.16 17.07
CA ARG A 346 4.63 27.53 16.48
C ARG A 346 5.03 26.30 15.66
N LEU A 347 4.09 25.40 15.43
CA LEU A 347 4.29 24.28 14.50
C LEU A 347 4.22 24.77 13.03
N PRO A 348 4.97 24.13 12.11
CA PRO A 348 4.83 24.37 10.68
C PRO A 348 3.45 23.94 10.17
N SER A 349 2.93 24.66 9.19
CA SER A 349 1.63 24.40 8.54
C SER A 349 1.76 24.30 7.02
N PHE A 350 0.65 24.03 6.32
CA PHE A 350 0.65 23.88 4.86
C PHE A 350 1.10 25.15 4.13
N GLU A 351 0.79 26.31 4.72
CA GLU A 351 1.11 27.62 4.18
C GLU A 351 2.62 27.92 4.22
N ASP A 352 3.36 27.22 5.09
CA ASP A 352 4.82 27.32 5.21
C ASP A 352 5.57 26.48 4.18
N ARG A 353 4.92 25.47 3.57
CA ARG A 353 5.57 24.48 2.69
C ARG A 353 6.46 25.10 1.58
N PRO A 354 6.04 26.18 0.88
CA PRO A 354 6.90 26.81 -0.13
C PRO A 354 8.22 27.37 0.41
N GLN A 355 8.32 27.63 1.72
CA GLN A 355 9.49 28.14 2.42
C GLN A 355 10.28 27.04 3.14
N LEU A 356 9.86 25.78 3.02
CA LEU A 356 10.52 24.61 3.61
C LEU A 356 10.99 23.61 2.51
N PRO A 357 11.77 24.06 1.50
CA PRO A 357 12.14 23.22 0.36
C PRO A 357 12.96 21.98 0.76
N TYR A 358 13.79 22.05 1.80
CA TYR A 358 14.57 20.89 2.24
C TYR A 358 13.69 19.87 2.98
N THR A 359 12.76 20.33 3.81
CA THR A 359 11.76 19.48 4.45
C THR A 359 10.83 18.83 3.41
N ASP A 360 10.43 19.56 2.36
CA ASP A 360 9.67 19.00 1.24
C ASP A 360 10.47 17.96 0.43
N ALA A 361 11.77 18.20 0.27
CA ALA A 361 12.69 17.25 -0.34
C ALA A 361 12.82 15.95 0.48
N ILE A 362 12.74 15.99 1.81
CA ILE A 362 12.72 14.78 2.67
C ILE A 362 11.49 13.92 2.39
N VAL A 363 10.32 14.54 2.22
CA VAL A 363 9.08 13.81 1.87
C VAL A 363 9.22 13.14 0.51
N THR A 364 9.77 13.88 -0.45
CA THR A 364 10.01 13.38 -1.81
C THR A 364 11.04 12.24 -1.79
N GLU A 365 12.12 12.37 -1.02
CA GLU A 365 13.15 11.34 -0.88
C GLU A 365 12.63 10.08 -0.18
N THR A 366 11.75 10.24 0.81
CA THR A 366 11.07 9.10 1.47
C THR A 366 10.33 8.24 0.47
N LEU A 367 9.60 8.86 -0.47
CA LEU A 367 8.87 8.15 -1.51
C LEU A 367 9.80 7.47 -2.52
N ARG A 368 10.97 8.05 -2.80
CA ARG A 368 11.98 7.47 -3.71
C ARG A 368 12.67 6.26 -3.08
N TRP A 369 13.14 6.42 -1.84
CA TRP A 369 14.06 5.51 -1.15
C TRP A 369 13.40 4.19 -0.77
N LEU A 370 12.17 4.25 -0.23
CA LEU A 370 11.38 3.05 0.08
C LEU A 370 9.97 3.19 -0.52
N PRO A 371 9.81 2.96 -1.84
CA PRO A 371 8.50 3.07 -2.48
C PRO A 371 7.57 1.98 -1.97
N VAL A 372 6.35 2.37 -1.59
CA VAL A 372 5.35 1.47 -0.97
C VAL A 372 4.95 0.32 -1.89
N ALA A 373 4.95 0.52 -3.21
CA ALA A 373 4.66 -0.52 -4.20
C ALA A 373 5.85 -0.71 -5.17
N PRO A 374 6.90 -1.47 -4.79
CA PRO A 374 8.13 -1.64 -5.58
C PRO A 374 7.94 -2.11 -7.03
N MET A 375 6.92 -2.92 -7.30
CA MET A 375 6.57 -3.41 -8.65
C MET A 375 5.31 -2.76 -9.22
N GLY A 376 4.80 -1.70 -8.57
CA GLY A 376 3.52 -1.09 -8.88
C GLY A 376 2.35 -2.08 -8.83
N THR A 377 1.22 -1.69 -9.43
CA THR A 377 0.10 -2.61 -9.66
C THR A 377 0.15 -3.09 -11.10
N ALA A 378 0.06 -4.39 -11.36
CA ALA A 378 0.10 -4.93 -12.71
C ALA A 378 -1.00 -4.33 -13.62
N HIS A 379 -0.60 -3.98 -14.83
CA HIS A 379 -1.46 -3.56 -15.93
C HIS A 379 -1.73 -4.74 -16.87
N ARG A 380 -2.70 -4.61 -17.77
CA ARG A 380 -3.01 -5.60 -18.80
C ARG A 380 -3.21 -4.92 -20.15
N ALA A 381 -2.54 -5.45 -21.17
CA ALA A 381 -2.80 -5.07 -22.56
C ALA A 381 -4.19 -5.54 -23.01
N THR A 382 -4.99 -4.66 -23.59
CA THR A 382 -6.34 -4.97 -24.13
C THR A 382 -6.31 -5.34 -25.61
N GLU A 383 -5.22 -5.00 -26.30
CA GLU A 383 -4.95 -5.33 -27.69
C GLU A 383 -3.44 -5.51 -27.89
N ASP A 384 -3.05 -6.10 -29.02
CA ASP A 384 -1.66 -6.21 -29.42
C ASP A 384 -1.07 -4.81 -29.62
N THR A 385 0.11 -4.56 -29.07
CA THR A 385 0.85 -3.32 -29.26
C THR A 385 2.34 -3.60 -29.44
N PHE A 386 3.08 -2.62 -29.93
CA PHE A 386 4.51 -2.75 -30.15
C PHE A 386 5.30 -1.70 -29.37
N TYR A 387 6.49 -2.08 -28.92
CA TYR A 387 7.46 -1.17 -28.32
C TYR A 387 8.87 -1.64 -28.70
N ASN A 388 9.67 -0.74 -29.27
CA ASN A 388 11.03 -1.03 -29.75
C ASN A 388 11.15 -2.32 -30.57
N GLY A 389 10.19 -2.56 -31.48
CA GLY A 389 10.16 -3.74 -32.35
C GLY A 389 9.69 -5.04 -31.67
N TYR A 390 9.42 -5.01 -30.37
CA TYR A 390 8.84 -6.15 -29.64
C TYR A 390 7.31 -6.08 -29.63
N LEU A 391 6.68 -7.23 -29.80
CA LEU A 391 5.24 -7.41 -29.62
C LEU A 391 4.92 -7.54 -28.14
N ILE A 392 3.96 -6.75 -27.68
CA ILE A 392 3.29 -6.90 -26.41
C ILE A 392 1.90 -7.45 -26.72
N PRO A 393 1.66 -8.75 -26.49
CA PRO A 393 0.44 -9.38 -26.93
C PRO A 393 -0.75 -8.93 -26.07
N LYS A 394 -1.93 -8.93 -26.66
CA LYS A 394 -3.20 -8.78 -25.97
C LYS A 394 -3.28 -9.76 -24.80
N GLY A 395 -3.71 -9.25 -23.66
CA GLY A 395 -3.80 -10.02 -22.41
C GLY A 395 -2.48 -10.12 -21.64
N ALA A 396 -1.34 -9.63 -22.17
CA ALA A 396 -0.10 -9.60 -21.43
C ALA A 396 -0.24 -8.75 -20.16
N GLN A 397 0.30 -9.27 -19.05
CA GLN A 397 0.48 -8.48 -17.84
C GLN A 397 1.68 -7.56 -18.01
N LEU A 398 1.56 -6.32 -17.56
CA LEU A 398 2.55 -5.27 -17.76
C LEU A 398 2.96 -4.76 -16.36
N VAL A 399 4.20 -5.02 -15.95
CA VAL A 399 4.66 -4.80 -14.57
C VAL A 399 5.82 -3.80 -14.56
N PRO A 400 5.60 -2.55 -14.10
CA PRO A 400 6.67 -1.57 -13.96
C PRO A 400 7.51 -1.82 -12.70
N SER A 401 8.83 -1.89 -12.84
CA SER A 401 9.77 -1.97 -11.72
C SER A 401 9.98 -0.58 -11.13
N ILE A 402 9.00 -0.10 -10.35
CA ILE A 402 9.03 1.22 -9.71
C ILE A 402 10.28 1.38 -8.84
N TRP A 403 10.66 0.35 -8.08
CA TRP A 403 11.87 0.37 -7.26
C TRP A 403 13.11 0.63 -8.11
N TRP A 404 13.24 -0.03 -9.26
CA TRP A 404 14.34 0.24 -10.18
C TRP A 404 14.25 1.66 -10.74
N PHE A 405 13.07 2.12 -11.16
CA PHE A 405 12.92 3.49 -11.65
C PHE A 405 13.34 4.55 -10.64
N THR A 406 13.25 4.26 -9.34
CA THR A 406 13.67 5.16 -8.26
C THR A 406 15.09 4.90 -7.74
N HIS A 407 15.76 3.85 -8.24
CA HIS A 407 17.12 3.43 -7.83
C HIS A 407 18.08 3.23 -9.01
N ASP A 408 17.72 3.68 -10.21
CA ASP A 408 18.58 3.61 -11.38
C ASP A 408 19.78 4.55 -11.18
N PRO A 409 21.03 4.05 -11.11
CA PRO A 409 22.22 4.88 -10.88
C PRO A 409 22.51 5.85 -12.03
N ASP A 410 21.94 5.63 -13.22
CA ASP A 410 22.05 6.57 -14.35
C ASP A 410 21.10 7.77 -14.17
N VAL A 411 20.09 7.65 -13.30
CA VAL A 411 19.09 8.70 -13.02
C VAL A 411 19.31 9.35 -11.66
N TYR A 412 19.60 8.55 -10.63
CA TYR A 412 19.78 8.97 -9.24
C TYR A 412 21.19 8.63 -8.80
N ARG A 413 22.01 9.65 -8.52
CA ARG A 413 23.36 9.42 -8.01
C ARG A 413 23.29 8.83 -6.60
N ASP A 414 24.10 7.81 -6.35
CA ASP A 414 24.17 7.09 -5.07
C ASP A 414 22.77 6.69 -4.56
N PRO A 415 22.02 5.88 -5.34
CA PRO A 415 20.58 5.70 -5.15
C PRO A 415 20.18 5.02 -3.84
N ASP A 416 21.08 4.25 -3.23
CA ASP A 416 20.85 3.58 -1.95
C ASP A 416 20.91 4.55 -0.75
N SER A 417 21.53 5.72 -0.92
CA SER A 417 21.62 6.76 0.11
C SER A 417 20.32 7.55 0.23
N PHE A 418 19.94 7.91 1.46
CA PHE A 418 18.85 8.85 1.69
C PHE A 418 19.41 10.27 1.66
N ASP A 419 19.24 10.96 0.52
CA ASP A 419 19.82 12.29 0.31
C ASP A 419 18.79 13.26 -0.30
N PRO A 420 18.15 14.11 0.53
CA PRO A 420 17.22 15.13 0.04
C PRO A 420 17.88 16.22 -0.81
N ASP A 421 19.18 16.48 -0.67
CA ASP A 421 19.87 17.52 -1.45
C ASP A 421 19.92 17.18 -2.95
N ARG A 422 19.60 15.94 -3.32
CA ARG A 422 19.53 15.50 -4.73
C ARG A 422 18.59 16.33 -5.58
N TYR A 423 17.49 16.83 -5.01
CA TYR A 423 16.50 17.62 -5.77
C TYR A 423 16.93 19.07 -5.96
N ALA A 424 17.63 19.65 -4.97
CA ALA A 424 18.06 21.04 -5.02
C ALA A 424 19.43 21.20 -5.71
N ALA A 425 20.43 20.42 -5.29
CA ALA A 425 21.81 20.56 -5.75
C ALA A 425 22.08 19.84 -7.08
N ARG A 426 21.41 18.70 -7.31
CA ARG A 426 21.65 17.85 -8.49
C ARG A 426 20.51 17.87 -9.51
N ASN A 427 19.37 18.48 -9.16
CA ASN A 427 18.18 18.56 -10.01
C ASN A 427 17.72 17.18 -10.51
N GLU A 428 17.83 16.17 -9.65
CA GLU A 428 17.40 14.81 -9.98
C GLU A 428 15.86 14.72 -10.08
N PRO A 429 15.30 13.84 -10.92
CA PRO A 429 13.86 13.85 -11.22
C PRO A 429 12.99 13.51 -10.01
N ASP A 430 11.83 14.17 -9.90
CA ASP A 430 10.82 13.83 -8.90
C ASP A 430 10.30 12.38 -9.10
N PRO A 431 10.41 11.49 -8.09
CA PRO A 431 9.94 10.11 -8.14
C PRO A 431 8.40 9.99 -8.24
N LYS A 432 7.63 11.02 -7.89
CA LYS A 432 6.14 11.01 -7.85
C LYS A 432 5.51 10.63 -9.18
N ALA A 433 6.19 10.92 -10.30
CA ALA A 433 5.77 10.51 -11.64
C ALA A 433 5.77 8.98 -11.84
N ALA A 434 6.53 8.23 -11.05
CA ALA A 434 6.59 6.77 -11.07
C ALA A 434 5.85 6.15 -9.87
N VAL A 435 6.10 6.63 -8.64
CA VAL A 435 5.62 5.97 -7.41
C VAL A 435 4.10 6.03 -7.23
N PHE A 436 3.44 7.02 -7.83
CA PHE A 436 1.97 7.11 -7.85
C PHE A 436 1.34 6.44 -9.08
N GLY A 437 2.13 5.77 -9.93
CA GLY A 437 1.65 5.06 -11.10
C GLY A 437 1.31 5.94 -12.30
N PHE A 438 0.76 5.30 -13.34
CA PHE A 438 0.76 5.85 -14.70
C PHE A 438 -0.64 6.00 -15.31
N GLY A 439 -0.79 7.01 -16.15
CA GLY A 439 -1.93 7.26 -17.03
C GLY A 439 -3.28 7.20 -16.31
N ARG A 440 -4.23 6.48 -16.92
CA ARG A 440 -5.60 6.32 -16.38
C ARG A 440 -5.66 5.63 -15.01
N ARG A 441 -4.56 5.01 -14.57
CA ARG A 441 -4.46 4.28 -13.29
C ARG A 441 -3.63 5.01 -12.23
N ARG A 442 -3.12 6.22 -12.52
CA ARG A 442 -2.39 7.05 -11.54
C ARG A 442 -3.21 7.23 -10.26
N CYS A 443 -2.56 7.14 -9.12
CA CYS A 443 -3.17 7.21 -7.79
C CYS A 443 -4.10 8.42 -7.67
N PRO A 444 -5.40 8.22 -7.36
CA PRO A 444 -6.33 9.33 -7.19
C PRO A 444 -6.05 10.15 -5.92
N GLY A 445 -5.39 9.56 -4.92
CA GLY A 445 -5.10 10.17 -3.64
C GLY A 445 -3.72 10.84 -3.55
N MET A 446 -3.01 11.05 -4.66
CA MET A 446 -1.61 11.51 -4.63
C MET A 446 -1.44 12.83 -3.88
N TYR A 447 -2.31 13.82 -4.11
CA TYR A 447 -2.24 15.12 -3.45
C TYR A 447 -2.57 15.03 -1.96
N PHE A 448 -3.52 14.16 -1.60
CA PHE A 448 -3.90 13.93 -0.20
C PHE A 448 -2.78 13.25 0.57
N ALA A 449 -2.17 12.21 0.00
CA ALA A 449 -1.04 11.52 0.58
C ALA A 449 0.16 12.46 0.75
N ASP A 450 0.50 13.23 -0.27
CA ASP A 450 1.60 14.20 -0.26
C ASP A 450 1.41 15.28 0.82
N ALA A 451 0.20 15.86 0.94
CA ALA A 451 -0.13 16.81 2.00
C ALA A 451 -0.02 16.18 3.40
N ASN A 452 -0.55 14.96 3.58
CA ASN A 452 -0.52 14.27 4.87
C ASN A 452 0.91 13.92 5.30
N LEU A 453 1.71 13.40 4.37
CA LEU A 453 3.13 13.08 4.61
C LEU A 453 3.92 14.33 4.99
N PHE A 454 3.74 15.43 4.25
CA PHE A 454 4.41 16.69 4.55
C PHE A 454 4.08 17.20 5.95
N LEU A 455 2.79 17.30 6.30
CA LEU A 455 2.40 17.87 7.58
C LEU A 455 2.91 17.04 8.75
N ILE A 456 2.79 15.70 8.68
CA ILE A 456 3.28 14.80 9.73
C ILE A 456 4.80 14.90 9.85
N ALA A 457 5.53 14.79 8.73
CA ALA A 457 6.99 14.85 8.75
C ALA A 457 7.49 16.20 9.31
N ALA A 458 6.99 17.32 8.80
CA ALA A 458 7.40 18.65 9.24
C ALA A 458 7.13 18.89 10.73
N GLN A 459 5.94 18.52 11.23
CA GLN A 459 5.64 18.73 12.64
C GLN A 459 6.33 17.72 13.56
N MET A 460 6.61 16.49 13.11
CA MET A 460 7.44 15.56 13.87
C MET A 460 8.87 16.08 14.02
N LEU A 461 9.47 16.58 12.93
CA LEU A 461 10.82 17.18 12.96
C LEU A 461 10.87 18.41 13.87
N ALA A 462 9.82 19.23 13.87
CA ALA A 462 9.73 20.40 14.73
C ALA A 462 9.71 20.09 16.24
N VAL A 463 9.25 18.90 16.63
CA VAL A 463 8.98 18.56 18.05
C VAL A 463 9.92 17.49 18.61
N PHE A 464 10.43 16.59 17.75
CA PHE A 464 11.17 15.41 18.16
C PHE A 464 12.52 15.31 17.49
N THR A 465 13.48 14.71 18.22
CA THR A 465 14.68 14.13 17.62
C THR A 465 14.47 12.62 17.52
N ILE A 466 14.40 12.11 16.29
CA ILE A 466 14.27 10.69 16.00
C ILE A 466 15.67 10.06 16.02
N GLY A 467 15.85 9.02 16.83
CA GLY A 467 17.14 8.33 16.98
C GLY A 467 17.00 6.82 17.12
N LYS A 468 18.15 6.15 17.20
CA LYS A 468 18.22 4.69 17.35
C LYS A 468 17.82 4.29 18.75
N ALA A 469 17.08 3.19 18.87
CA ALA A 469 16.82 2.60 20.18
C ALA A 469 18.11 2.20 20.89
N VAL A 470 18.12 2.31 22.21
CA VAL A 470 19.21 1.83 23.06
C VAL A 470 18.77 0.48 23.63
N GLY A 471 19.55 -0.57 23.38
CA GLY A 471 19.31 -1.91 23.90
C GLY A 471 19.51 -1.98 25.42
N GLU A 472 19.12 -3.12 26.01
CA GLU A 472 19.34 -3.39 27.45
C GLU A 472 20.83 -3.40 27.82
N ASP A 473 21.71 -3.64 26.84
CA ASP A 473 23.16 -3.60 26.94
C ASP A 473 23.74 -2.17 26.84
N GLY A 474 22.90 -1.15 26.73
CA GLY A 474 23.28 0.26 26.60
C GLY A 474 23.80 0.64 25.21
N LYS A 475 23.73 -0.23 24.21
CA LYS A 475 24.21 0.04 22.85
C LYS A 475 23.08 0.46 21.92
N GLU A 476 23.43 1.27 20.92
CA GLU A 476 22.49 1.61 19.86
C GLU A 476 22.12 0.37 19.04
N VAL A 477 20.83 0.14 18.90
CA VAL A 477 20.24 -0.85 18.00
C VAL A 477 20.12 -0.20 16.63
N VAL A 478 20.97 -0.60 15.69
CA VAL A 478 20.90 -0.13 14.30
C VAL A 478 19.74 -0.85 13.61
N PRO A 479 18.70 -0.12 13.15
CA PRO A 479 17.59 -0.74 12.42
C PRO A 479 18.06 -1.37 11.11
N GLU A 480 17.57 -2.57 10.80
CA GLU A 480 17.81 -3.18 9.49
C GLU A 480 16.78 -2.71 8.46
N ILE A 481 17.25 -2.35 7.26
CA ILE A 481 16.37 -2.04 6.14
C ILE A 481 15.91 -3.36 5.53
N ARG A 482 14.70 -3.79 5.89
CA ARG A 482 14.03 -4.96 5.30
C ARG A 482 12.70 -4.56 4.70
N THR A 483 12.34 -5.17 3.57
CA THR A 483 11.05 -5.00 2.90
C THR A 483 10.29 -6.31 2.90
N THR A 484 8.99 -6.28 3.18
CA THR A 484 8.14 -7.47 3.07
C THR A 484 7.82 -7.83 1.61
N PRO A 485 7.65 -9.12 1.28
CA PRO A 485 7.07 -9.54 0.00
C PRO A 485 5.60 -9.10 -0.15
N GLY A 486 5.13 -9.03 -1.40
CA GLY A 486 3.75 -8.69 -1.74
C GLY A 486 3.62 -7.39 -2.54
N LEU A 487 2.38 -6.97 -2.79
CA LEU A 487 2.08 -5.73 -3.51
C LEU A 487 2.55 -4.48 -2.73
N ILE A 488 2.40 -4.53 -1.41
CA ILE A 488 2.76 -3.44 -0.49
C ILE A 488 3.99 -3.85 0.31
N SER A 489 5.04 -3.06 0.20
CA SER A 489 6.27 -3.21 0.96
C SER A 489 6.16 -2.47 2.29
N ASN A 490 6.24 -3.22 3.38
CA ASN A 490 6.35 -2.71 4.74
C ASN A 490 7.73 -3.05 5.32
N SER A 491 8.24 -2.26 6.27
CA SER A 491 9.38 -2.71 7.10
C SER A 491 8.88 -3.75 8.10
N PRO A 492 9.50 -4.91 8.38
CA PRO A 492 8.94 -5.91 9.31
C PRO A 492 8.97 -5.45 10.79
N PRO A 493 8.07 -5.93 11.67
CA PRO A 493 7.97 -5.52 13.09
C PRO A 493 9.26 -5.63 13.92
N GLU A 494 10.16 -6.53 13.55
CA GLU A 494 11.43 -6.76 14.27
C GLU A 494 12.48 -5.68 13.98
N SER A 495 12.37 -4.98 12.85
CA SER A 495 13.27 -3.88 12.45
C SER A 495 12.90 -2.51 13.03
N ARG A 496 11.88 -2.45 13.90
CA ARG A 496 11.02 -1.28 14.12
C ARG A 496 11.12 -0.64 15.53
N ARG A 497 12.28 -0.67 16.19
CA ARG A 497 12.45 0.05 17.48
C ARG A 497 13.13 1.41 17.27
N PRO A 498 12.41 2.52 17.00
CA PRO A 498 13.00 3.84 17.16
C PRO A 498 13.11 4.16 18.66
N ALA A 499 14.16 4.89 19.08
CA ALA A 499 14.07 5.71 20.28
C ALA A 499 13.84 7.15 19.84
N LEU A 500 12.68 7.67 20.19
CA LEU A 500 12.47 9.10 20.14
C LEU A 500 13.01 9.69 21.43
N VAL A 501 13.96 10.61 21.30
CA VAL A 501 14.35 11.48 22.41
C VAL A 501 13.63 12.80 22.17
N GLY A 502 12.69 13.15 23.04
CA GLY A 502 12.07 14.47 23.02
C GLY A 502 13.15 15.55 23.10
N CYS A 503 12.98 16.65 22.37
CA CYS A 503 13.89 17.79 22.50
C CYS A 503 13.86 18.29 23.95
N GLY A 504 14.85 17.86 24.73
CA GLY A 504 15.24 18.58 25.92
C GLY A 504 15.81 19.91 25.45
N VAL A 505 15.19 21.01 25.87
CA VAL A 505 15.81 22.34 25.85
C VAL A 505 17.24 22.17 26.36
N VAL A 506 18.22 22.34 25.47
CA VAL A 506 19.62 22.31 25.85
C VAL A 506 19.86 23.52 26.75
N GLY A 507 19.87 23.28 28.05
CA GLY A 507 20.52 24.09 29.08
C GLY A 507 20.31 25.60 29.00
N ALA A 508 19.14 26.09 29.40
CA ALA A 508 19.11 27.28 30.24
C ALA A 508 19.00 26.79 31.68
N VAL A 509 20.11 26.91 32.43
CA VAL A 509 20.15 26.69 33.88
C VAL A 509 19.15 27.65 34.52
N VAL A 510 17.96 27.15 34.87
CA VAL A 510 17.09 27.81 35.84
C VAL A 510 17.20 27.00 37.11
N GLY A 511 18.04 27.48 38.03
CA GLY A 511 18.17 26.95 39.37
C GLY A 511 16.82 27.00 40.12
N PRO A 512 16.67 26.21 41.19
CA PRO A 512 15.40 26.09 41.89
C PRO A 512 15.01 27.44 42.50
N VAL A 513 13.90 28.01 42.01
CA VAL A 513 13.19 29.07 42.70
C VAL A 513 12.66 28.48 44.00
N ARG A 514 13.30 28.84 45.13
CA ARG A 514 12.74 28.64 46.46
C ARG A 514 11.44 29.43 46.57
N VAL A 515 10.31 28.74 46.55
CA VAL A 515 9.04 29.31 46.98
C VAL A 515 8.96 29.14 48.50
N THR A 516 9.37 30.19 49.23
CA THR A 516 8.96 30.39 50.63
C THR A 516 7.60 31.09 50.60
N GLY A 517 6.53 30.40 51.01
CA GLY A 517 5.20 31.00 51.10
C GLY A 517 4.15 30.00 51.58
N SER A 518 3.71 30.19 52.81
CA SER A 518 2.71 29.45 53.59
C SER A 518 1.27 29.51 53.04
N GLY A 519 0.53 28.39 53.11
CA GLY A 519 -0.95 28.35 53.07
C GLY A 519 -1.55 27.07 52.43
N PRO A 520 -2.79 26.66 52.78
CA PRO A 520 -2.97 25.49 53.65
C PRO A 520 -3.54 24.22 52.99
N GLU A 521 -3.36 23.14 53.74
CA GLU A 521 -3.71 21.73 53.50
C GLU A 521 -5.16 21.46 53.09
N TRP A 522 -5.36 20.48 52.20
CA TRP A 522 -6.55 19.61 52.19
C TRP A 522 -6.21 18.18 51.76
N GLY A 523 -6.35 17.25 52.71
CA GLY A 523 -7.01 15.94 52.54
C GLY A 523 -6.32 14.85 51.71
N ARG A 524 -5.60 13.94 52.38
CA ARG A 524 -5.28 12.60 51.85
C ARG A 524 -6.52 11.71 51.89
N MET A 525 -6.81 11.00 50.79
CA MET A 525 -7.57 9.75 50.81
C MET A 525 -6.80 8.64 50.08
N ASN A 526 -6.61 7.53 50.79
CA ASN A 526 -6.03 6.27 50.31
C ASN A 526 -6.95 5.58 49.28
N PRO A 527 -6.39 4.87 48.28
CA PRO A 527 -7.09 3.76 47.66
C PRO A 527 -6.68 2.41 48.26
N VAL A 528 -7.72 1.64 48.57
CA VAL A 528 -7.71 0.27 49.10
C VAL A 528 -7.15 -0.72 48.07
N ARG A 529 -6.23 -1.59 48.51
CA ARG A 529 -5.75 -2.77 47.78
C ARG A 529 -6.82 -3.87 47.78
N GLY A 530 -7.26 -4.31 46.61
CA GLY A 530 -7.97 -5.57 46.39
C GLY A 530 -7.11 -6.53 45.57
N ARG A 531 -6.75 -7.69 46.15
CA ARG A 531 -6.09 -8.83 45.51
C ARG A 531 -7.15 -9.82 45.02
N LEU A 532 -7.12 -10.21 43.75
CA LEU A 532 -7.61 -11.48 43.18
C LEU A 532 -6.80 -11.70 41.88
N ALA A 533 -5.72 -12.48 41.90
CA ALA A 533 -5.65 -13.93 41.69
C ALA A 533 -5.67 -14.33 40.20
N ASP A 534 -4.52 -14.88 39.78
CA ASP A 534 -4.17 -15.48 38.50
C ASP A 534 -5.22 -16.40 37.87
N ARG A 535 -5.34 -16.35 36.53
CA ARG A 535 -5.30 -17.54 35.65
C ARG A 535 -5.26 -17.19 34.15
N GLU A 536 -4.35 -17.88 33.46
CA GLU A 536 -4.24 -18.11 32.01
C GLU A 536 -3.81 -16.95 31.09
N ALA A 537 -2.51 -16.63 31.16
CA ALA A 537 -1.78 -16.11 30.01
C ALA A 537 -1.56 -17.24 28.98
N ARG A 538 -2.32 -17.23 27.88
CA ARG A 538 -1.92 -17.92 26.64
C ARG A 538 -1.31 -16.92 25.68
N ASN A 539 -0.03 -17.11 25.47
CA ASN A 539 0.88 -16.41 24.58
C ASN A 539 0.28 -16.21 23.15
N PRO A 540 0.10 -14.97 22.66
CA PRO A 540 -0.33 -14.71 21.27
C PRO A 540 0.79 -14.82 20.23
N GLU A 541 2.05 -14.95 20.63
CA GLU A 541 3.20 -14.77 19.71
C GLU A 541 3.43 -15.94 18.74
N ASN A 542 2.85 -17.12 18.98
CA ASN A 542 3.04 -18.28 18.10
C ASN A 542 2.07 -18.39 16.90
N ARG A 543 1.11 -17.47 16.72
CA ARG A 543 0.14 -17.58 15.61
C ARG A 543 0.58 -16.96 14.28
N LEU A 544 1.66 -16.17 14.26
CA LEU A 544 2.13 -15.52 13.03
C LEU A 544 3.16 -16.36 12.26
N GLN A 545 3.85 -17.32 12.89
CA GLN A 545 4.83 -18.16 12.20
C GLN A 545 4.26 -19.47 11.60
N GLU A 546 3.08 -19.94 12.00
CA GLU A 546 2.54 -21.24 11.56
C GLU A 546 1.58 -21.19 10.33
N ARG A 547 1.36 -20.03 9.70
CA ARG A 547 0.38 -19.90 8.59
C ARG A 547 0.95 -19.90 7.17
N HIS A 548 2.14 -20.48 6.95
CA HIS A 548 2.75 -20.56 5.60
C HIS A 548 2.76 -21.96 4.97
N HIS A 549 1.82 -22.84 5.34
CA HIS A 549 1.56 -24.06 4.56
C HIS A 549 0.58 -23.79 3.41
N TYR A 550 1.09 -23.23 2.31
CA TYR A 550 0.36 -23.17 1.03
C TYR A 550 0.73 -24.36 0.15
N ILE A 551 -0.29 -25.01 -0.43
CA ILE A 551 -0.13 -26.16 -1.32
C ILE A 551 0.58 -25.69 -2.60
N LYS A 552 1.69 -26.37 -2.89
CA LYS A 552 2.81 -25.92 -3.73
C LYS A 552 2.64 -26.32 -5.20
N TYR A 553 3.42 -25.70 -6.08
CA TYR A 553 3.71 -26.22 -7.43
C TYR A 553 4.49 -27.55 -7.40
N GLY A 554 5.24 -27.84 -6.32
CA GLY A 554 5.97 -29.11 -6.15
C GLY A 554 5.19 -30.26 -5.49
N ASP A 555 4.18 -29.96 -4.67
CA ASP A 555 3.46 -30.98 -3.88
C ASP A 555 2.28 -31.62 -4.65
N VAL A 556 1.92 -31.06 -5.81
CA VAL A 556 0.85 -31.59 -6.66
C VAL A 556 1.38 -32.64 -7.65
N PHE A 557 2.67 -32.61 -8.02
CA PHE A 557 3.23 -33.65 -8.90
C PHE A 557 3.45 -34.98 -8.18
N SER A 558 3.64 -34.97 -6.85
CA SER A 558 3.53 -36.20 -6.04
C SER A 558 2.11 -36.78 -5.99
N LEU A 559 1.07 -35.98 -6.27
CA LEU A 559 -0.33 -36.45 -6.38
C LEU A 559 -0.66 -37.01 -7.78
N PHE A 560 0.15 -36.71 -8.80
CA PHE A 560 -0.02 -37.20 -10.17
C PHE A 560 1.01 -38.26 -10.61
N GLY A 561 1.96 -38.65 -9.73
CA GLY A 561 2.92 -39.71 -10.03
C GLY A 561 3.83 -39.39 -11.22
N LEU A 562 4.32 -38.15 -11.32
CA LEU A 562 5.36 -37.73 -12.26
C LEU A 562 6.58 -37.17 -11.53
#